data_AF-A0A9E3TUA4-F1
#
_entry.id   AF-A0A9E3TUA4-F1
#
_cell.length_a   1.000
_cell.length_b   1.000
_cell.length_c   1.000
_cell.angle_alpha   90.00
_cell.angle_beta   90.00
_cell.angle_gamma   90.00
#
_symmetry.space_group_name_H-M   'P 1'
#
loop_
_entity.id
_entity.type
_entity.pdbx_description
1 polymer ?
#
loop_
_entity_poly.entity_id
_entity_poly.type
_entity_poly.pdbx_seq_one_letter_code
_entity_poly.pdbx_strand_id
1 'polypeptide(L)'
;TKLSPRLKLHYVIRLAPLVEPNFNFIELGPRGTGKSYFFSEFSPYSTLISGGQATKATLFYNNARRRIGLVGFWDTIAFDEVAGIKIRDPDTIQIMKDFLANGRFSRGVEVIADASMAFVGNIDHSIEQIVNSSEYDLFLSLPKEFDLAVMDRLACYLPGWEMPKNSTEFLTNNYGFITDYLAEAFHYQFSHTNRYEEVTKRVRLGKSVEGRDEKGIKKTICSFLKILHPDGPPSDEEFDEYVHYAVECRRRVKEQMNKRKPDDEFAKIDLSYIAADGKEVVVSCPESVNAWATLEPERKSLKIGGQAVEEVAPVTKQSAKKKTAVAATPSAVLGAGPGVDISDQEPSEQHFTILYGDTGHSFESLIGPYLKGATEVHVEDPYIRLTHQLQNFVRFCEAVVKLSAVKTIRLVTSYDNQEQLTEVQQKLEELVQSLLEMDIVLDVKLNPKMHDREIRINNGWVIKIGRGLDFYQKPTNWFEIGVNDLSLRKCLETKVDIYKAK
;
A
#
# COMPACT_ATOMS: atom_id res chain seq x y z
N THR A 1 -13.09 -30.11 18.31
CA THR A 1 -13.10 -28.96 17.37
C THR A 1 -11.76 -28.86 16.68
N LYS A 2 -11.71 -28.60 15.36
CA LYS A 2 -10.45 -28.46 14.59
C LYS A 2 -9.67 -27.18 14.91
N LEU A 3 -10.30 -26.18 15.53
CA LEU A 3 -9.66 -24.92 15.92
C LEU A 3 -8.95 -25.06 17.28
N SER A 4 -7.67 -24.67 17.32
CA SER A 4 -6.92 -24.48 18.57
C SER A 4 -7.47 -23.28 19.35
N PRO A 5 -7.22 -23.18 20.67
CA PRO A 5 -7.62 -22.01 21.47
C PRO A 5 -7.16 -20.68 20.86
N ARG A 6 -5.90 -20.61 20.40
CA ARG A 6 -5.34 -19.44 19.71
C ARG A 6 -6.14 -19.04 18.45
N LEU A 7 -6.47 -20.01 17.60
CA LEU A 7 -7.29 -19.74 16.41
C LEU A 7 -8.68 -19.21 16.77
N LYS A 8 -9.30 -19.70 17.86
CA LYS A 8 -10.58 -19.17 18.34
C LYS A 8 -10.46 -17.70 18.71
N LEU A 9 -9.39 -17.31 19.42
CA LEU A 9 -9.14 -15.90 19.74
C LEU A 9 -8.90 -15.05 18.50
N HIS A 10 -8.23 -15.56 17.45
CA HIS A 10 -8.10 -14.87 16.16
C HIS A 10 -9.47 -14.57 15.51
N TYR A 11 -10.40 -15.53 15.53
CA TYR A 11 -11.76 -15.30 15.03
C TYR A 11 -12.53 -14.30 15.90
N VAL A 12 -12.39 -14.38 17.23
CA VAL A 12 -13.08 -13.46 18.14
C VAL A 12 -12.54 -12.03 18.00
N ILE A 13 -11.23 -11.82 17.92
CA ILE A 13 -10.67 -10.47 17.80
C ILE A 13 -11.07 -9.79 16.48
N ARG A 14 -11.32 -10.56 15.42
CA ARG A 14 -11.82 -10.01 14.14
C ARG A 14 -13.18 -9.31 14.33
N LEU A 15 -13.97 -9.72 15.32
CA LEU A 15 -15.25 -9.09 15.69
C LEU A 15 -15.08 -7.78 16.46
N ALA A 16 -13.89 -7.49 17.00
CA ALA A 16 -13.67 -6.35 17.90
C ALA A 16 -14.09 -4.98 17.33
N PRO A 17 -13.84 -4.65 16.04
CA PRO A 17 -14.31 -3.38 15.47
C PRO A 17 -15.83 -3.17 15.58
N LEU A 18 -16.61 -4.25 15.53
CA LEU A 18 -18.08 -4.22 15.52
C LEU A 18 -18.69 -4.04 16.92
N VAL A 19 -17.90 -4.18 17.99
CA VAL A 19 -18.41 -4.23 19.37
C VAL A 19 -17.74 -3.21 20.29
N GLU A 20 -16.54 -2.76 19.96
CA GLU A 20 -15.80 -1.76 20.72
C GLU A 20 -15.64 -0.48 19.89
N PRO A 21 -16.12 0.68 20.39
CA PRO A 21 -16.06 1.93 19.65
C PRO A 21 -14.64 2.43 19.43
N ASN A 22 -14.40 3.01 18.26
CA ASN A 22 -13.13 3.59 17.83
C ASN A 22 -11.97 2.57 17.98
N PHE A 23 -12.24 1.31 17.65
CA PHE A 23 -11.27 0.22 17.71
C PHE A 23 -10.51 0.14 16.38
N ASN A 24 -9.31 0.70 16.36
CA ASN A 24 -8.48 0.76 15.16
C ASN A 24 -7.77 -0.58 14.97
N PHE A 25 -8.17 -1.31 13.94
CA PHE A 25 -7.80 -2.70 13.73
C PHE A 25 -7.04 -2.87 12.42
N ILE A 26 -6.08 -3.79 12.40
CA ILE A 26 -5.44 -4.22 11.16
C ILE A 26 -5.38 -5.75 11.10
N GLU A 27 -5.72 -6.28 9.93
CA GLU A 27 -5.52 -7.70 9.59
C GLU A 27 -4.83 -7.82 8.25
N LEU A 28 -3.62 -8.39 8.26
CA LEU A 28 -2.86 -8.68 7.05
C LEU A 28 -2.56 -10.19 6.98
N GLY A 29 -2.82 -10.80 5.83
CA GLY A 29 -2.63 -12.24 5.65
C GLY A 29 -2.98 -12.73 4.25
N PRO A 30 -2.90 -14.03 3.97
CA PRO A 30 -3.13 -14.58 2.64
C PRO A 30 -4.58 -14.40 2.15
N ARG A 31 -4.77 -14.54 0.84
CA ARG A 31 -6.10 -14.51 0.21
C ARG A 31 -6.94 -15.72 0.63
N GLY A 32 -8.26 -15.53 0.71
CA GLY A 32 -9.22 -16.61 0.96
C GLY A 32 -9.48 -16.95 2.43
N THR A 33 -9.10 -16.07 3.36
CA THR A 33 -9.36 -16.22 4.83
C THR A 33 -10.65 -15.51 5.28
N GLY A 34 -11.48 -15.04 4.33
CA GLY A 34 -12.78 -14.41 4.60
C GLY A 34 -12.74 -12.97 5.11
N LYS A 35 -11.59 -12.28 5.03
CA LYS A 35 -11.39 -10.95 5.62
C LYS A 35 -12.37 -9.88 5.08
N SER A 36 -12.45 -9.74 3.76
CA SER A 36 -13.33 -8.75 3.10
C SER A 36 -14.80 -9.10 3.29
N TYR A 37 -15.15 -10.38 3.08
CA TYR A 37 -16.52 -10.90 3.27
C TYR A 37 -17.04 -10.65 4.68
N PHE A 38 -16.17 -10.77 5.69
CA PHE A 38 -16.55 -10.50 7.07
C PHE A 38 -17.04 -9.05 7.26
N PHE A 39 -16.30 -8.05 6.78
CA PHE A 39 -16.69 -6.65 6.94
C PHE A 39 -17.77 -6.17 5.95
N SER A 40 -18.08 -6.93 4.90
CA SER A 40 -19.20 -6.61 4.01
C SER A 40 -20.52 -7.27 4.44
N GLU A 41 -20.48 -8.50 4.96
CA GLU A 41 -21.69 -9.31 5.18
C GLU A 41 -22.05 -9.57 6.65
N PHE A 42 -21.13 -9.37 7.62
CA PHE A 42 -21.41 -9.76 9.00
C PHE A 42 -22.37 -8.83 9.72
N SER A 43 -22.35 -7.53 9.42
CA SER A 43 -23.17 -6.54 10.12
C SER A 43 -23.66 -5.46 9.17
N PRO A 44 -24.96 -5.08 9.23
CA PRO A 44 -25.49 -3.96 8.47
C PRO A 44 -24.97 -2.61 8.98
N TYR A 45 -24.21 -2.60 10.08
CA TYR A 45 -23.53 -1.43 10.65
C TYR A 45 -22.05 -1.35 10.26
N SER A 46 -21.59 -2.21 9.33
CA SER A 46 -20.26 -2.11 8.73
C SER A 46 -20.31 -1.80 7.25
N THR A 47 -19.38 -0.98 6.77
CA THR A 47 -19.18 -0.71 5.35
C THR A 47 -17.75 -1.07 4.94
N LEU A 48 -17.63 -1.70 3.77
CA LEU A 48 -16.34 -2.00 3.14
C LEU A 48 -16.05 -0.99 2.02
N ILE A 49 -14.85 -0.42 2.02
CA ILE A 49 -14.36 0.51 0.99
C ILE A 49 -13.19 -0.15 0.27
N SER A 50 -13.33 -0.40 -1.03
CA SER A 50 -12.25 -0.92 -1.88
C SER A 50 -11.38 0.22 -2.45
N GLY A 51 -10.07 -0.03 -2.58
CA GLY A 51 -9.00 0.92 -2.87
C GLY A 51 -9.24 1.90 -4.03
N GLY A 52 -9.77 3.08 -3.72
CA GLY A 52 -9.92 4.19 -4.67
C GLY A 52 -10.94 5.26 -4.29
N GLN A 53 -11.89 4.96 -3.39
CA GLN A 53 -13.03 5.84 -3.09
C GLN A 53 -12.96 6.59 -1.75
N ALA A 54 -11.86 6.44 -1.00
CA ALA A 54 -11.67 7.06 0.31
C ALA A 54 -11.23 8.53 0.19
N THR A 55 -12.16 9.44 -0.13
CA THR A 55 -11.91 10.88 -0.06
C THR A 55 -12.19 11.43 1.34
N LYS A 56 -11.57 12.56 1.70
CA LYS A 56 -11.89 13.31 2.93
C LYS A 56 -13.39 13.55 3.12
N ALA A 57 -14.09 13.90 2.04
CA ALA A 57 -15.52 14.21 2.07
C ALA A 57 -16.38 12.96 2.29
N THR A 58 -15.99 11.83 1.69
CA THR A 58 -16.68 10.55 1.86
C THR A 58 -16.47 10.02 3.27
N LEU A 59 -15.24 10.04 3.79
CA LEU A 59 -14.93 9.48 5.09
C LEU A 59 -15.42 10.36 6.25
N PHE A 60 -15.08 11.64 6.24
CA PHE A 60 -15.18 12.50 7.42
C PHE A 60 -16.28 13.55 7.33
N TYR A 61 -16.11 14.55 6.45
CA TYR A 61 -17.06 15.66 6.36
C TYR A 61 -17.02 16.32 4.99
N ASN A 62 -18.18 16.49 4.39
CA ASN A 62 -18.36 17.19 3.13
C ASN A 62 -18.68 18.67 3.39
N ASN A 63 -17.69 19.55 3.20
CA ASN A 63 -17.83 21.00 3.41
C ASN A 63 -18.88 21.64 2.48
N ALA A 64 -18.99 21.19 1.23
CA ALA A 64 -19.92 21.76 0.26
C ALA A 64 -21.38 21.46 0.62
N ARG A 65 -21.66 20.25 1.14
CA ARG A 65 -23.01 19.80 1.53
C ARG A 65 -23.31 19.97 3.03
N ARG A 66 -22.31 20.34 3.84
CA ARG A 66 -22.38 20.40 5.31
C ARG A 66 -22.93 19.12 5.94
N ARG A 67 -22.42 17.96 5.51
CA ARG A 67 -22.84 16.65 6.00
C ARG A 67 -21.65 15.84 6.46
N ILE A 68 -21.85 15.09 7.54
CA ILE A 68 -20.88 14.10 8.03
C ILE A 68 -20.77 12.97 7.00
N GLY A 69 -19.57 12.43 6.86
CA GLY A 69 -19.26 11.29 6.01
C GLY A 69 -19.56 9.95 6.70
N LEU A 70 -18.96 8.88 6.20
CA LEU A 70 -19.19 7.51 6.69
C LEU A 70 -18.94 7.36 8.19
N VAL A 71 -17.97 8.08 8.78
CA VAL A 71 -17.66 7.95 10.22
C VAL A 71 -18.85 8.29 11.13
N GLY A 72 -19.84 9.04 10.64
CA GLY A 72 -21.03 9.38 11.43
C GLY A 72 -22.20 8.40 11.33
N PHE A 73 -22.13 7.39 10.45
CA PHE A 73 -23.26 6.50 10.16
C PHE A 73 -22.98 5.02 10.39
N TRP A 74 -21.70 4.63 10.46
CA TRP A 74 -21.28 3.24 10.52
C TRP A 74 -20.53 2.97 11.82
N ASP A 75 -20.76 1.81 12.42
CA ASP A 75 -19.97 1.34 13.57
C ASP A 75 -18.56 0.97 13.14
N THR A 76 -18.40 0.42 11.94
CA THR A 76 -17.09 0.04 11.40
C THR A 76 -16.96 0.40 9.92
N ILE A 77 -15.90 1.12 9.61
CA ILE A 77 -15.43 1.36 8.25
C ILE A 77 -14.22 0.49 7.99
N ALA A 78 -14.39 -0.51 7.13
CA ALA A 78 -13.33 -1.39 6.71
C ALA A 78 -12.74 -0.92 5.38
N PHE A 79 -11.42 -0.93 5.29
CA PHE A 79 -10.69 -0.67 4.07
C PHE A 79 -10.15 -1.99 3.54
N ASP A 80 -10.63 -2.40 2.38
CA ASP A 80 -10.10 -3.57 1.68
C ASP A 80 -8.93 -3.16 0.78
N GLU A 81 -8.04 -4.12 0.53
CA GLU A 81 -6.83 -3.93 -0.26
C GLU A 81 -6.09 -2.66 0.14
N VAL A 82 -5.75 -2.56 1.43
CA VAL A 82 -5.17 -1.34 1.99
C VAL A 82 -3.97 -0.81 1.21
N ALA A 83 -3.20 -1.68 0.53
CA ALA A 83 -2.09 -1.29 -0.34
C ALA A 83 -2.51 -0.40 -1.54
N GLY A 84 -3.76 -0.50 -1.97
CA GLY A 84 -4.34 0.25 -3.09
C GLY A 84 -4.98 1.58 -2.67
N ILE A 85 -5.07 1.90 -1.38
CA ILE A 85 -5.64 3.17 -0.93
C ILE A 85 -4.74 4.32 -1.39
N LYS A 86 -5.30 5.21 -2.22
CA LYS A 86 -4.65 6.46 -2.64
C LYS A 86 -5.26 7.64 -1.92
N ILE A 87 -4.57 8.17 -0.91
CA ILE A 87 -4.99 9.40 -0.26
C ILE A 87 -4.43 10.60 -1.03
N ARG A 88 -5.31 11.29 -1.77
CA ARG A 88 -4.94 12.44 -2.60
C ARG A 88 -4.69 13.72 -1.79
N ASP A 89 -5.35 13.86 -0.64
CA ASP A 89 -5.31 15.06 0.19
C ASP A 89 -4.58 14.78 1.52
N PRO A 90 -3.39 15.37 1.76
CA PRO A 90 -2.65 15.24 3.01
C PRO A 90 -3.45 15.60 4.26
N ASP A 91 -4.46 16.47 4.16
CA ASP A 91 -5.32 16.84 5.28
C ASP A 91 -6.18 15.67 5.76
N THR A 92 -6.47 14.70 4.88
CA THR A 92 -7.20 13.46 5.23
C THR A 92 -6.45 12.67 6.30
N ILE A 93 -5.13 12.55 6.16
CA ILE A 93 -4.28 11.83 7.14
C ILE A 93 -4.23 12.57 8.47
N GLN A 94 -4.18 13.90 8.45
CA GLN A 94 -4.20 14.69 9.70
C GLN A 94 -5.52 14.54 10.44
N ILE A 95 -6.65 14.64 9.73
CA ILE A 95 -7.99 14.40 10.32
C ILE A 95 -8.09 12.97 10.85
N MET A 96 -7.58 12.00 10.08
CA MET A 96 -7.54 10.61 10.49
C MET A 96 -6.75 10.41 11.78
N LYS A 97 -5.61 11.08 11.97
CA LYS A 97 -4.84 11.00 13.24
C LYS A 97 -5.64 11.52 14.43
N ASP A 98 -6.35 12.63 14.28
CA ASP A 98 -7.18 13.19 15.35
C ASP A 98 -8.33 12.23 15.69
N PHE A 99 -8.99 11.71 14.65
CA PHE A 99 -10.10 10.77 14.77
C PHE A 99 -9.68 9.43 15.39
N LEU A 100 -8.63 8.80 14.88
CA LEU A 100 -8.09 7.54 15.41
C LEU A 100 -7.61 7.68 16.86
N ALA A 101 -7.17 8.88 17.28
CA ALA A 101 -6.78 9.12 18.67
C ALA A 101 -7.99 9.21 19.62
N ASN A 102 -9.06 9.90 19.23
CA ASN A 102 -10.05 10.39 20.19
C ASN A 102 -11.52 10.17 19.77
N GLY A 103 -11.79 9.57 18.61
CA GLY A 103 -13.14 9.51 18.04
C GLY A 103 -13.69 10.89 17.64
N ARG A 104 -12.84 11.90 17.48
CA ARG A 104 -13.26 13.26 17.10
C ARG A 104 -12.23 13.98 16.26
N PHE A 105 -12.69 14.94 15.49
CA PHE A 105 -11.84 15.86 14.74
C PHE A 105 -12.47 17.25 14.69
N SER A 106 -11.64 18.29 14.58
CA SER A 106 -12.10 19.67 14.47
C SER A 106 -11.41 20.35 13.28
N ARG A 107 -12.19 20.64 12.24
CA ARG A 107 -11.74 21.38 11.05
C ARG A 107 -12.85 22.30 10.56
N GLY A 108 -13.19 23.29 11.38
CA GLY A 108 -14.28 24.26 11.17
C GLY A 108 -15.61 23.85 11.81
N VAL A 109 -15.88 22.55 11.92
CA VAL A 109 -16.95 21.97 12.74
C VAL A 109 -16.32 20.85 13.59
N GLU A 110 -16.69 20.76 14.86
CA GLU A 110 -16.34 19.62 15.70
C GLU A 110 -17.30 18.47 15.43
N VAL A 111 -16.76 17.33 15.02
CA VAL A 111 -17.52 16.10 14.79
C VAL A 111 -16.98 15.03 15.74
N ILE A 112 -17.89 14.42 16.48
CA ILE A 112 -17.63 13.27 17.35
C ILE A 112 -18.33 12.08 16.72
N ALA A 113 -17.61 10.98 16.58
CA ALA A 113 -18.07 9.75 15.97
C ALA A 113 -17.33 8.55 16.57
N ASP A 114 -18.07 7.48 16.81
CA ASP A 114 -17.54 6.28 17.47
C ASP A 114 -17.01 5.23 16.49
N ALA A 115 -17.12 5.47 15.18
CA ALA A 115 -16.75 4.49 14.16
C ALA A 115 -15.33 3.91 14.35
N SER A 116 -15.23 2.60 14.30
CA SER A 116 -13.99 1.84 14.22
C SER A 116 -13.43 1.85 12.80
N MET A 117 -12.10 1.86 12.67
CA MET A 117 -11.43 1.72 11.37
C MET A 117 -10.71 0.38 11.30
N ALA A 118 -11.08 -0.45 10.33
CA ALA A 118 -10.48 -1.75 10.09
C ALA A 118 -9.67 -1.73 8.78
N PHE A 119 -8.39 -2.07 8.85
CA PHE A 119 -7.49 -2.09 7.71
C PHE A 119 -7.20 -3.54 7.32
N VAL A 120 -7.71 -3.97 6.17
CA VAL A 120 -7.61 -5.35 5.71
C VAL A 120 -6.76 -5.42 4.44
N GLY A 121 -5.77 -6.32 4.45
CA GLY A 121 -4.84 -6.43 3.33
C GLY A 121 -4.23 -7.81 3.17
N ASN A 122 -3.50 -7.95 2.07
CA ASN A 122 -2.81 -9.19 1.74
C ASN A 122 -1.32 -9.08 2.01
N ILE A 123 -0.73 -10.16 2.53
CA ILE A 123 0.72 -10.36 2.56
C ILE A 123 1.02 -11.52 1.61
N ASP A 124 1.76 -11.22 0.56
CA ASP A 124 2.17 -12.19 -0.47
C ASP A 124 3.61 -12.69 -0.27
N HIS A 125 4.33 -12.17 0.74
CA HIS A 125 5.72 -12.52 1.05
C HIS A 125 5.78 -13.50 2.24
N SER A 126 6.91 -14.22 2.37
CA SER A 126 7.14 -15.08 3.54
C SER A 126 7.26 -14.23 4.81
N ILE A 127 6.51 -14.58 5.86
CA ILE A 127 6.56 -13.91 7.16
C ILE A 127 7.96 -13.98 7.76
N GLU A 128 8.61 -15.15 7.67
CA GLU A 128 9.98 -15.35 8.16
C GLU A 128 10.98 -14.42 7.46
N GLN A 129 10.82 -14.18 6.16
CA GLN A 129 11.67 -13.24 5.43
C GLN A 129 11.40 -11.79 5.83
N ILE A 130 10.13 -11.42 6.05
CA ILE A 130 9.75 -10.06 6.45
C ILE A 130 10.34 -9.73 7.82
N VAL A 131 10.13 -10.59 8.83
CA VAL A 131 10.61 -10.33 10.20
C VAL A 131 12.14 -10.30 10.27
N ASN A 132 12.85 -11.07 9.44
CA ASN A 132 14.31 -11.08 9.40
C ASN A 132 14.95 -10.03 8.45
N SER A 133 14.16 -9.35 7.62
CA SER A 133 14.66 -8.28 6.75
C SER A 133 14.96 -7.02 7.57
N SER A 134 15.95 -6.21 7.19
CA SER A 134 16.16 -4.86 7.74
C SER A 134 15.34 -3.78 7.03
N GLU A 135 14.81 -4.08 5.84
CA GLU A 135 14.12 -3.11 4.98
C GLU A 135 12.59 -3.25 5.03
N TYR A 136 12.11 -4.47 5.28
CA TYR A 136 10.68 -4.80 5.26
C TYR A 136 10.15 -5.11 6.65
N ASP A 137 8.87 -4.84 6.85
CA ASP A 137 8.16 -5.07 8.10
C ASP A 137 6.72 -5.55 7.80
N LEU A 138 6.00 -5.97 8.84
CA LEU A 138 4.66 -6.53 8.71
C LEU A 138 3.61 -5.48 8.29
N PHE A 139 3.96 -4.19 8.21
CA PHE A 139 3.13 -3.13 7.63
C PHE A 139 3.46 -2.85 6.15
N LEU A 140 4.19 -3.74 5.45
CA LEU A 140 4.54 -3.60 4.03
C LEU A 140 3.32 -3.25 3.14
N SER A 141 2.16 -3.81 3.45
CA SER A 141 0.94 -3.63 2.66
C SER A 141 0.18 -2.35 2.99
N LEU A 142 0.57 -1.59 4.02
CA LEU A 142 -0.07 -0.30 4.31
C LEU A 142 0.37 0.78 3.31
N PRO A 143 -0.50 1.78 3.02
CA PRO A 143 -0.16 2.93 2.20
C PRO A 143 1.08 3.65 2.73
N LYS A 144 1.88 4.24 1.83
CA LYS A 144 3.06 5.03 2.23
C LYS A 144 2.68 6.31 2.98
N GLU A 145 1.46 6.78 2.78
CA GLU A 145 0.87 7.95 3.44
C GLU A 145 0.55 7.68 4.92
N PHE A 146 0.46 6.40 5.33
CA PHE A 146 0.27 6.03 6.73
C PHE A 146 1.61 6.15 7.43
N ASP A 147 1.78 7.23 8.18
CA ASP A 147 2.96 7.45 8.99
C ASP A 147 2.88 6.69 10.33
N LEU A 148 3.98 6.76 11.09
CA LEU A 148 4.07 6.16 12.41
C LEU A 148 2.96 6.65 13.35
N ALA A 149 2.50 7.89 13.21
CA ALA A 149 1.45 8.42 14.05
C ALA A 149 0.10 7.69 13.82
N VAL A 150 -0.21 7.31 12.58
CA VAL A 150 -1.38 6.47 12.28
C VAL A 150 -1.19 5.05 12.81
N MET A 151 -0.03 4.44 12.56
CA MET A 151 0.28 3.06 12.98
C MET A 151 0.21 2.88 14.50
N ASP A 152 0.73 3.85 15.25
CA ASP A 152 0.73 3.85 16.71
C ASP A 152 -0.67 3.90 17.32
N ARG A 153 -1.68 4.32 16.55
CA ARG A 153 -3.07 4.36 17.00
C ARG A 153 -3.82 3.06 16.72
N LEU A 154 -3.21 2.08 16.06
CA LEU A 154 -3.78 0.75 15.89
C LEU A 154 -3.82 0.03 17.25
N ALA A 155 -5.01 -0.40 17.67
CA ALA A 155 -5.20 -1.14 18.91
C ALA A 155 -4.65 -2.56 18.82
N CYS A 156 -4.83 -3.21 17.67
CA CYS A 156 -4.54 -4.63 17.48
C CYS A 156 -4.08 -4.90 16.04
N TYR A 157 -2.99 -5.68 15.92
CA TYR A 157 -2.60 -6.35 14.68
C TYR A 157 -2.96 -7.84 14.77
N LEU A 158 -3.92 -8.27 13.95
CA LEU A 158 -4.27 -9.68 13.78
C LEU A 158 -3.35 -10.35 12.74
N PRO A 159 -2.58 -11.40 13.11
CA PRO A 159 -1.75 -12.15 12.18
C PRO A 159 -2.61 -13.02 11.25
N GLY A 160 -3.13 -12.43 10.17
CA GLY A 160 -4.03 -13.10 9.24
C GLY A 160 -3.42 -14.33 8.54
N TRP A 161 -2.09 -14.46 8.53
CA TRP A 161 -1.38 -15.67 8.05
C TRP A 161 -1.56 -16.90 8.94
N GLU A 162 -1.94 -16.74 10.20
CA GLU A 162 -2.28 -17.86 11.07
C GLU A 162 -3.71 -18.35 10.83
N MET A 163 -4.56 -17.53 10.19
CA MET A 163 -5.94 -17.90 9.92
C MET A 163 -6.03 -18.85 8.71
N PRO A 164 -6.71 -20.00 8.85
CA PRO A 164 -6.84 -20.93 7.75
C PRO A 164 -7.70 -20.36 6.63
N LYS A 165 -7.48 -20.84 5.41
CA LYS A 165 -8.40 -20.56 4.29
C LYS A 165 -9.77 -21.15 4.61
N ASN A 166 -10.82 -20.46 4.15
CA ASN A 166 -12.20 -20.92 4.33
C ASN A 166 -12.37 -22.33 3.74
N SER A 167 -12.94 -23.22 4.54
CA SER A 167 -13.20 -24.62 4.18
C SER A 167 -14.40 -25.13 4.95
N THR A 168 -15.15 -26.07 4.37
CA THR A 168 -16.27 -26.75 5.03
C THR A 168 -15.84 -27.50 6.29
N GLU A 169 -14.55 -27.82 6.41
CA GLU A 169 -13.97 -28.48 7.59
C GLU A 169 -14.04 -27.65 8.87
N PHE A 170 -14.21 -26.33 8.77
CA PHE A 170 -14.33 -25.43 9.92
C PHE A 170 -15.79 -25.18 10.32
N LEU A 171 -16.76 -25.76 9.61
CA LEU A 171 -18.17 -25.68 9.98
C LEU A 171 -18.44 -26.49 11.25
N THR A 172 -19.26 -25.92 12.12
CA THR A 172 -19.73 -26.58 13.34
C THR A 172 -21.02 -27.36 13.05
N ASN A 173 -21.19 -28.51 13.71
CA ASN A 173 -22.46 -29.26 13.71
C ASN A 173 -23.34 -28.89 14.92
N ASN A 174 -22.90 -27.94 15.74
CA ASN A 174 -23.67 -27.44 16.89
C ASN A 174 -24.56 -26.26 16.46
N TYR A 175 -25.53 -25.92 17.32
CA TYR A 175 -26.29 -24.69 17.17
C TYR A 175 -25.37 -23.46 17.14
N GLY A 176 -25.67 -22.53 16.24
CA GLY A 176 -25.05 -21.22 16.14
C GLY A 176 -26.12 -20.14 16.17
N PHE A 177 -25.73 -18.94 16.57
CA PHE A 177 -26.58 -17.77 16.43
C PHE A 177 -26.66 -17.36 14.96
N ILE A 178 -27.83 -16.86 14.55
CA ILE A 178 -27.97 -16.20 13.25
C ILE A 178 -27.16 -14.90 13.25
N THR A 179 -26.55 -14.58 12.11
CA THR A 179 -25.67 -13.41 11.99
C THR A 179 -26.39 -12.11 12.34
N ASP A 180 -27.64 -11.93 11.91
CA ASP A 180 -28.45 -10.73 12.17
C ASP A 180 -28.63 -10.48 13.68
N TYR A 181 -28.85 -11.53 14.46
CA TYR A 181 -28.95 -11.42 15.92
C TYR A 181 -27.63 -10.96 16.54
N LEU A 182 -26.51 -11.55 16.11
CA LEU A 182 -25.19 -11.14 16.60
C LEU A 182 -24.85 -9.71 16.20
N ALA A 183 -25.22 -9.30 14.99
CA ALA A 183 -24.99 -7.95 14.50
C ALA A 183 -25.73 -6.91 15.36
N GLU A 184 -27.02 -7.13 15.65
CA GLU A 184 -27.81 -6.26 16.54
C GLU A 184 -27.27 -6.29 17.98
N ALA A 185 -26.89 -7.46 18.49
CA ALA A 185 -26.30 -7.58 19.82
C ALA A 185 -24.98 -6.81 19.94
N PHE A 186 -24.11 -6.89 18.94
CA PHE A 186 -22.85 -6.15 18.91
C PHE A 186 -23.07 -4.65 18.72
N HIS A 187 -24.00 -4.23 17.87
CA HIS A 187 -24.40 -2.83 17.75
C HIS A 187 -24.89 -2.27 19.09
N TYR A 188 -25.73 -3.03 19.81
CA TYR A 188 -26.17 -2.64 21.15
C TYR A 188 -25.00 -2.51 22.12
N GLN A 189 -24.10 -3.52 22.17
CA GLN A 189 -22.89 -3.50 23.00
C GLN A 189 -21.93 -2.36 22.65
N PHE A 190 -21.83 -2.01 21.36
CA PHE A 190 -21.00 -0.92 20.84
C PHE A 190 -21.42 0.43 21.41
N SER A 191 -22.72 0.74 21.42
CA SER A 191 -23.23 2.04 21.88
C SER A 191 -23.58 2.10 23.37
N HIS A 192 -23.99 0.99 24.00
CA HIS A 192 -24.60 1.02 25.34
C HIS A 192 -23.73 0.43 26.45
N THR A 193 -22.63 -0.23 26.10
CA THR A 193 -21.79 -0.91 27.11
C THR A 193 -20.38 -0.36 27.07
N ASN A 194 -19.86 0.02 28.24
CA ASN A 194 -18.48 0.45 28.41
C ASN A 194 -17.84 -0.35 29.55
N ARG A 195 -16.84 -1.18 29.22
CA ARG A 195 -16.09 -2.00 30.18
C ARG A 195 -14.69 -1.46 30.49
N TYR A 196 -14.37 -0.24 30.03
CA TYR A 196 -13.04 0.33 30.16
C TYR A 196 -12.61 0.53 31.62
N GLU A 197 -13.55 0.92 32.49
CA GLU A 197 -13.28 1.08 33.92
C GLU A 197 -13.00 -0.27 34.61
N GLU A 198 -13.78 -1.30 34.30
CA GLU A 198 -13.58 -2.68 34.80
C GLU A 198 -12.19 -3.18 34.41
N VAL A 199 -11.85 -3.09 33.13
CA VAL A 199 -10.54 -3.50 32.62
C VAL A 199 -9.42 -2.69 33.27
N THR A 200 -9.59 -1.37 33.42
CA THR A 200 -8.57 -0.50 34.02
C THR A 200 -8.28 -0.84 35.49
N LYS A 201 -9.29 -1.26 36.25
CA LYS A 201 -9.10 -1.66 37.66
C LYS A 201 -8.37 -3.00 37.81
N ARG A 202 -8.56 -3.90 36.85
CA ARG A 202 -8.05 -5.28 36.92
C ARG A 202 -6.69 -5.46 36.23
N VAL A 203 -6.49 -4.82 35.07
CA VAL A 203 -5.27 -4.99 34.28
C VAL A 203 -4.08 -4.33 34.98
N ARG A 204 -2.96 -5.06 35.04
CA ARG A 204 -1.69 -4.57 35.58
C ARG A 204 -0.62 -4.73 34.50
N LEU A 205 -0.23 -3.62 33.89
CA LEU A 205 0.70 -3.60 32.77
C LEU A 205 2.13 -3.29 33.27
N GLY A 206 3.12 -3.85 32.60
CA GLY A 206 4.52 -3.66 32.96
C GLY A 206 5.10 -2.32 32.50
N LYS A 207 6.35 -2.07 32.88
CA LYS A 207 6.99 -0.74 32.75
C LYS A 207 7.27 -0.29 31.31
N SER A 208 7.34 -1.23 30.38
CA SER A 208 7.60 -0.96 28.95
C SER A 208 6.35 -0.52 28.19
N VAL A 209 5.17 -0.65 28.80
CA VAL A 209 3.88 -0.27 28.21
C VAL A 209 3.66 1.23 28.38
N GLU A 210 3.44 1.93 27.27
CA GLU A 210 3.35 3.39 27.28
C GLU A 210 2.03 3.85 26.66
N GLY A 211 1.33 4.79 27.31
CA GLY A 211 0.21 5.58 26.77
C GLY A 211 -0.73 4.87 25.76
N ARG A 212 -0.36 4.88 24.48
CA ARG A 212 -1.15 4.26 23.38
C ARG A 212 -1.13 2.74 23.39
N ASP A 213 -0.05 2.12 23.86
CA ASP A 213 0.01 0.68 24.10
C ASP A 213 -1.05 0.26 25.10
N GLU A 214 -1.10 0.94 26.24
CA GLU A 214 -2.10 0.70 27.28
C GLU A 214 -3.52 0.88 26.73
N LYS A 215 -3.76 1.94 25.94
CA LYS A 215 -5.08 2.16 25.32
C LYS A 215 -5.46 1.02 24.37
N GLY A 216 -4.55 0.57 23.50
CA GLY A 216 -4.79 -0.53 22.55
C GLY A 216 -5.06 -1.86 23.25
N ILE A 217 -4.27 -2.18 24.28
CA ILE A 217 -4.42 -3.39 25.10
C ILE A 217 -5.77 -3.37 25.82
N LYS A 218 -6.11 -2.27 26.51
CA LYS A 218 -7.38 -2.14 27.24
C LYS A 218 -8.59 -2.27 26.33
N LYS A 219 -8.58 -1.61 25.16
CA LYS A 219 -9.67 -1.75 24.17
C LYS A 219 -9.82 -3.19 23.67
N THR A 220 -8.70 -3.89 23.48
CA THR A 220 -8.71 -5.29 23.05
C THR A 220 -9.30 -6.21 24.12
N ILE A 221 -9.00 -5.97 25.40
CA ILE A 221 -9.62 -6.71 26.50
C ILE A 221 -11.12 -6.37 26.58
N CYS A 222 -11.50 -5.09 26.44
CA CYS A 222 -12.90 -4.66 26.46
C CYS A 222 -13.73 -5.39 25.39
N SER A 223 -13.21 -5.53 24.17
CA SER A 223 -13.92 -6.25 23.11
C SER A 223 -14.11 -7.73 23.45
N PHE A 224 -13.10 -8.41 24.01
CA PHE A 224 -13.26 -9.78 24.49
C PHE A 224 -14.34 -9.90 25.57
N LEU A 225 -14.35 -8.99 26.56
CA LEU A 225 -15.36 -9.03 27.62
C LEU A 225 -16.78 -8.81 27.09
N LYS A 226 -16.95 -7.89 26.13
CA LYS A 226 -18.26 -7.65 25.51
C LYS A 226 -18.76 -8.84 24.68
N ILE A 227 -17.85 -9.57 24.01
CA ILE A 227 -18.22 -10.70 23.14
C ILE A 227 -18.43 -11.99 23.95
N LEU A 228 -17.49 -12.31 24.84
CA LEU A 228 -17.42 -13.61 25.51
C LEU A 228 -18.10 -13.61 26.89
N HIS A 229 -18.21 -12.44 27.52
CA HIS A 229 -18.74 -12.29 28.87
C HIS A 229 -19.84 -11.22 28.96
N PRO A 230 -20.86 -11.21 28.07
CA PRO A 230 -21.82 -10.11 27.96
C PRO A 230 -22.59 -9.82 29.26
N ASP A 231 -22.79 -10.83 30.12
CA ASP A 231 -23.62 -10.74 31.33
C ASP A 231 -22.84 -10.84 32.66
N GLY A 232 -21.50 -10.89 32.63
CA GLY A 232 -20.70 -11.01 33.85
C GLY A 232 -19.19 -10.75 33.66
N PRO A 233 -18.40 -10.82 34.74
CA PRO A 233 -16.94 -10.78 34.66
C PRO A 233 -16.36 -12.19 34.33
N PRO A 234 -15.23 -12.26 33.60
CA PRO A 234 -14.52 -13.52 33.35
C PRO A 234 -13.78 -14.02 34.60
N SER A 235 -13.38 -15.29 34.60
CA SER A 235 -12.44 -15.83 35.59
C SER A 235 -11.06 -15.15 35.51
N ASP A 236 -10.21 -15.34 36.52
CA ASP A 236 -8.83 -14.80 36.50
C ASP A 236 -8.00 -15.40 35.37
N GLU A 237 -8.17 -16.71 35.12
CA GLU A 237 -7.47 -17.41 34.05
C GLU A 237 -7.91 -16.94 32.67
N GLU A 238 -9.22 -16.74 32.45
CA GLU A 238 -9.75 -16.20 31.19
C GLU A 238 -9.30 -14.77 30.97
N PHE A 239 -9.31 -13.94 32.03
CA PHE A 239 -8.85 -12.56 31.93
C PHE A 239 -7.37 -12.48 31.58
N ASP A 240 -6.52 -13.28 32.24
CA ASP A 240 -5.09 -13.35 31.95
C ASP A 240 -4.82 -13.86 30.51
N GLU A 241 -5.62 -14.80 30.00
CA GLU A 241 -5.56 -15.23 28.59
C GLU A 241 -5.84 -14.05 27.63
N TYR A 242 -6.88 -13.26 27.92
CA TYR A 242 -7.23 -12.09 27.10
C TYR A 242 -6.17 -10.99 27.18
N VAL A 243 -5.60 -10.75 28.37
CA VAL A 243 -4.51 -9.79 28.56
C VAL A 243 -3.29 -10.24 27.78
N HIS A 244 -2.88 -11.51 27.89
CA HIS A 244 -1.73 -12.04 27.14
C HIS A 244 -1.92 -11.83 25.64
N TYR A 245 -3.08 -12.21 25.10
CA TYR A 245 -3.37 -12.07 23.68
C TYR A 245 -3.41 -10.59 23.24
N ALA A 246 -3.99 -9.70 24.07
CA ALA A 246 -4.03 -8.27 23.80
C ALA A 246 -2.64 -7.63 23.76
N VAL A 247 -1.76 -8.01 24.70
CA VAL A 247 -0.37 -7.55 24.73
C VAL A 247 0.39 -8.03 23.49
N GLU A 248 0.19 -9.29 23.06
CA GLU A 248 0.82 -9.81 21.84
C GLU A 248 0.38 -9.01 20.60
N CYS A 249 -0.92 -8.78 20.44
CA CYS A 249 -1.47 -8.01 19.32
C CYS A 249 -0.90 -6.59 19.27
N ARG A 250 -0.71 -5.95 20.43
CA ARG A 250 -0.13 -4.61 20.51
C ARG A 250 1.39 -4.60 20.33
N ARG A 251 2.10 -5.60 20.87
CA ARG A 251 3.55 -5.75 20.68
C ARG A 251 3.90 -5.86 19.20
N ARG A 252 3.10 -6.62 18.43
CA ARG A 252 3.27 -6.75 16.98
C ARG A 252 3.25 -5.40 16.25
N VAL A 253 2.38 -4.46 16.67
CA VAL A 253 2.37 -3.08 16.15
C VAL A 253 3.65 -2.34 16.54
N LYS A 254 4.03 -2.37 17.83
CA LYS A 254 5.20 -1.65 18.36
C LYS A 254 6.51 -2.14 17.74
N GLU A 255 6.64 -3.44 17.51
CA GLU A 255 7.80 -4.05 16.82
C GLU A 255 8.00 -3.48 15.41
N GLN A 256 6.93 -3.26 14.64
CA GLN A 256 7.07 -2.69 13.30
C GLN A 256 7.47 -1.21 13.35
N MET A 257 6.99 -0.48 14.35
CA MET A 257 7.36 0.91 14.56
C MET A 257 8.82 1.08 14.99
N ASN A 258 9.28 0.21 15.90
CA ASN A 258 10.68 0.10 16.30
C ASN A 258 11.57 -0.16 15.08
N LYS A 259 11.14 -1.05 14.19
CA LYS A 259 11.88 -1.37 12.97
C LYS A 259 11.94 -0.22 11.96
N ARG A 260 10.87 0.56 11.83
CA ARG A 260 10.79 1.69 10.88
C ARG A 260 11.50 2.95 11.37
N LYS A 261 11.61 3.16 12.68
CA LYS A 261 12.17 4.38 13.26
C LYS A 261 13.62 4.13 13.71
N PRO A 262 14.59 4.93 13.24
CA PRO A 262 16.01 4.68 13.53
C PRO A 262 16.48 5.18 14.91
N ASP A 263 15.58 5.74 15.72
CA ASP A 263 15.86 6.24 17.07
C ASP A 263 15.23 5.34 18.15
N ASP A 264 15.35 5.75 19.41
CA ASP A 264 14.94 4.93 20.56
C ASP A 264 13.46 5.09 20.95
N GLU A 265 12.65 5.86 20.21
CA GLU A 265 11.28 6.20 20.61
C GLU A 265 10.39 4.96 20.78
N PHE A 266 10.58 3.92 19.96
CA PHE A 266 9.80 2.68 20.01
C PHE A 266 10.60 1.46 20.50
N ALA A 267 11.78 1.69 21.09
CA ALA A 267 12.69 0.61 21.51
C ALA A 267 12.15 -0.29 22.64
N LYS A 268 11.17 0.19 23.41
CA LYS A 268 10.57 -0.57 24.54
C LYS A 268 9.53 -1.57 24.06
N ILE A 269 9.97 -2.60 23.33
CA ILE A 269 9.11 -3.64 22.75
C ILE A 269 8.77 -4.79 23.71
N ASP A 270 9.45 -4.89 24.85
CA ASP A 270 9.20 -5.91 25.87
C ASP A 270 7.95 -5.59 26.70
N LEU A 271 6.80 -5.61 26.03
CA LEU A 271 5.51 -5.40 26.66
C LEU A 271 5.18 -6.60 27.57
N SER A 272 4.77 -6.30 28.79
CA SER A 272 4.49 -7.28 29.83
C SER A 272 3.24 -6.92 30.61
N TYR A 273 2.72 -7.88 31.37
CA TYR A 273 1.66 -7.70 32.34
C TYR A 273 1.94 -8.50 33.61
N ILE A 274 1.28 -8.16 34.70
CA ILE A 274 1.34 -8.88 35.97
C ILE A 274 0.10 -9.74 36.06
N ALA A 275 0.27 -11.06 36.02
CA ALA A 275 -0.80 -12.05 36.10
C ALA A 275 -1.45 -12.07 37.50
N ALA A 276 -2.58 -12.77 37.64
CA ALA A 276 -3.30 -12.91 38.90
C ALA A 276 -2.43 -13.50 40.04
N ASP A 277 -1.46 -14.35 39.70
CA ASP A 277 -0.50 -14.94 40.64
C ASP A 277 0.65 -13.99 41.05
N GLY A 278 0.65 -12.77 40.53
CA GLY A 278 1.64 -11.73 40.81
C GLY A 278 2.93 -11.84 39.98
N LYS A 279 3.06 -12.81 39.08
CA LYS A 279 4.22 -12.92 38.20
C LYS A 279 4.12 -11.94 37.04
N GLU A 280 5.24 -11.30 36.72
CA GLU A 280 5.37 -10.52 35.49
C GLU A 280 5.62 -11.45 34.31
N VAL A 281 4.78 -11.35 33.28
CA VAL A 281 4.85 -12.13 32.05
C VAL A 281 5.18 -11.19 30.90
N VAL A 282 6.39 -11.32 30.35
CA VAL A 282 6.78 -10.64 29.10
C VAL A 282 6.24 -11.44 27.92
N VAL A 283 5.44 -10.81 27.08
CA VAL A 283 4.75 -11.48 25.97
C VAL A 283 5.54 -11.25 24.69
N SER A 284 5.86 -12.28 23.93
CA SER A 284 6.55 -12.20 22.63
C SER A 284 5.63 -12.57 21.47
N CYS A 285 5.93 -12.05 20.26
CA CYS A 285 5.21 -12.47 19.05
C CYS A 285 5.88 -13.74 18.49
N PRO A 286 5.13 -14.83 18.20
CA PRO A 286 5.70 -16.09 17.75
C PRO A 286 6.62 -15.97 16.52
N GLU A 287 6.28 -15.07 15.60
CA GLU A 287 7.05 -14.85 14.37
C GLU A 287 8.36 -14.06 14.58
N SER A 288 8.51 -13.31 15.68
CA SER A 288 9.64 -12.42 15.90
C SER A 288 10.63 -12.88 16.98
N VAL A 289 10.33 -13.98 17.70
CA VAL A 289 11.17 -14.50 18.80
C VAL A 289 12.65 -14.65 18.44
N ASN A 290 12.94 -15.01 17.17
CA ASN A 290 14.28 -15.19 16.64
C ASN A 290 14.54 -14.26 15.44
N ALA A 291 14.01 -13.04 15.48
CA ALA A 291 14.14 -12.08 14.38
C ALA A 291 14.89 -10.83 14.84
N TRP A 292 16.22 -10.90 14.89
CA TRP A 292 17.09 -9.81 15.34
C TRP A 292 16.85 -8.50 14.59
N ALA A 293 16.56 -8.56 13.29
CA ALA A 293 16.23 -7.37 12.50
C ALA A 293 14.94 -6.66 12.95
N THR A 294 14.05 -7.35 13.67
CA THR A 294 12.83 -6.78 14.26
C THR A 294 13.02 -6.40 15.72
N LEU A 295 13.72 -7.23 16.49
CA LEU A 295 13.93 -7.01 17.93
C LEU A 295 14.96 -5.89 18.19
N GLU A 296 16.06 -5.89 17.43
CA GLU A 296 17.19 -4.98 17.57
C GLU A 296 17.58 -4.39 16.20
N PRO A 297 16.74 -3.49 15.64
CA PRO A 297 17.01 -2.88 14.34
C PRO A 297 18.24 -1.96 14.39
N GLU A 298 18.95 -1.83 13.26
CA GLU A 298 20.11 -0.95 13.14
C GLU A 298 19.72 0.51 13.41
N ARG A 299 20.33 1.10 14.44
CA ARG A 299 20.09 2.51 14.81
C ARG A 299 21.10 3.42 14.14
N LYS A 300 20.65 4.60 13.71
CA LYS A 300 21.55 5.61 13.15
C LYS A 300 22.34 6.27 14.28
N SER A 301 23.61 5.93 14.42
CA SER A 301 24.51 6.65 15.32
C SER A 301 24.90 8.00 14.72
N LEU A 302 24.82 9.06 15.52
CA LEU A 302 25.42 10.34 15.16
C LEU A 302 26.94 10.15 15.15
N LYS A 303 27.57 10.23 13.98
CA LYS A 303 29.02 10.45 13.90
C LYS A 303 29.32 11.87 14.40
N ILE A 304 29.42 12.03 15.71
CA ILE A 304 30.07 13.18 16.31
C ILE A 304 31.58 13.00 16.07
N GLY A 305 32.22 14.05 15.57
CA GLY A 305 33.58 14.01 15.03
C GLY A 305 34.56 13.14 15.81
N GLY A 306 35.06 12.10 15.13
CA GLY A 306 36.34 11.46 15.41
C GLY A 306 36.62 11.09 16.86
N GLN A 307 35.82 10.21 17.46
CA GLN A 307 36.29 9.18 18.40
C GLN A 307 35.14 8.22 18.71
N ALA A 308 35.31 6.96 18.32
CA ALA A 308 34.43 5.89 18.75
C ALA A 308 34.65 5.68 20.26
N VAL A 309 33.59 5.79 21.04
CA VAL A 309 33.56 5.26 22.40
C VAL A 309 33.29 3.77 22.25
N GLU A 310 34.32 2.96 22.50
CA GLU A 310 34.20 1.50 22.54
C GLU A 310 33.38 1.09 23.77
N GLU A 311 32.35 0.28 23.56
CA GLU A 311 31.95 -0.73 24.54
C GLU A 311 32.06 -2.13 23.93
N VAL A 312 32.56 -3.03 24.75
CA VAL A 312 33.37 -4.20 24.40
C VAL A 312 32.50 -5.44 24.32
N ALA A 313 32.62 -6.21 23.23
CA ALA A 313 32.25 -7.63 23.21
C ALA A 313 33.38 -8.45 22.56
N PRO A 314 33.79 -9.60 23.14
CA PRO A 314 34.89 -10.40 22.61
C PRO A 314 34.41 -11.31 21.48
N VAL A 315 34.96 -11.12 20.28
CA VAL A 315 34.80 -12.04 19.15
C VAL A 315 35.95 -13.05 19.16
N THR A 316 35.63 -14.33 19.28
CA THR A 316 36.54 -15.42 18.89
C THR A 316 36.00 -16.13 17.66
N LYS A 317 36.95 -16.51 16.78
CA LYS A 317 36.88 -17.34 15.55
C LYS A 317 36.89 -16.52 14.26
N GLN A 318 38.04 -16.39 13.64
CA GLN A 318 38.87 -17.37 12.89
C GLN A 318 38.60 -17.30 11.38
N SER A 319 39.72 -17.13 10.70
CA SER A 319 39.94 -16.97 9.27
C SER A 319 39.61 -18.19 8.43
N ALA A 320 39.18 -17.96 7.18
CA ALA A 320 39.70 -18.68 6.02
C ALA A 320 39.61 -17.82 4.75
N LYS A 321 40.71 -17.81 3.98
CA LYS A 321 41.00 -16.93 2.83
C LYS A 321 40.55 -17.55 1.49
N LYS A 322 40.09 -16.65 0.60
CA LYS A 322 40.38 -16.45 -0.85
C LYS A 322 40.55 -17.64 -1.82
N LYS A 323 39.95 -17.47 -3.01
CA LYS A 323 40.57 -17.36 -4.37
C LYS A 323 39.43 -17.30 -5.43
N THR A 324 39.44 -16.61 -6.57
CA THR A 324 40.39 -15.74 -7.30
C THR A 324 39.62 -14.92 -8.34
N ALA A 325 40.25 -13.86 -8.84
CA ALA A 325 39.77 -12.83 -9.75
C ALA A 325 39.91 -13.18 -11.25
N VAL A 326 39.21 -12.42 -12.11
CA VAL A 326 39.67 -12.06 -13.47
C VAL A 326 39.39 -10.56 -13.72
N ALA A 327 40.30 -9.92 -14.46
CA ALA A 327 40.70 -8.54 -14.39
C ALA A 327 39.96 -7.54 -15.31
N ALA A 328 40.05 -6.26 -14.91
CA ALA A 328 39.76 -5.04 -15.65
C ALA A 328 40.85 -4.71 -16.69
N THR A 329 40.60 -3.90 -17.73
CA THR A 329 40.81 -2.42 -17.80
C THR A 329 40.66 -1.94 -19.27
N PRO A 330 40.80 -0.64 -19.66
CA PRO A 330 40.21 0.60 -19.12
C PRO A 330 39.74 1.59 -20.24
N SER A 331 38.96 2.63 -19.90
CA SER A 331 38.99 3.99 -20.50
C SER A 331 37.85 4.81 -19.86
N ALA A 332 38.11 5.86 -19.08
CA ALA A 332 38.65 7.18 -19.39
C ALA A 332 37.52 8.23 -19.40
N VAL A 333 37.75 9.27 -18.62
CA VAL A 333 36.85 10.31 -18.12
C VAL A 333 36.54 11.35 -19.20
N LEU A 334 35.30 11.89 -19.21
CA LEU A 334 34.84 13.24 -19.62
C LEU A 334 33.33 13.25 -19.28
N GLY A 335 32.63 14.20 -18.68
CA GLY A 335 32.78 15.61 -18.30
C GLY A 335 31.33 16.14 -18.13
N ALA A 336 31.09 17.06 -17.19
CA ALA A 336 29.76 17.53 -16.75
C ALA A 336 28.92 18.26 -17.83
N GLY A 337 27.59 18.38 -17.61
CA GLY A 337 26.61 19.15 -18.45
C GLY A 337 26.83 20.68 -18.45
N PRO A 338 25.92 21.56 -18.96
CA PRO A 338 24.47 21.39 -19.24
C PRO A 338 23.96 21.99 -20.61
N GLY A 339 22.68 21.73 -20.94
CA GLY A 339 21.83 22.53 -21.87
C GLY A 339 22.16 22.48 -23.38
N VAL A 340 21.24 21.95 -24.20
CA VAL A 340 21.34 22.05 -25.66
C VAL A 340 20.10 22.73 -26.22
N ASP A 341 20.31 23.91 -26.80
CA ASP A 341 19.42 24.62 -27.72
C ASP A 341 19.11 23.75 -28.94
N ILE A 342 17.83 23.60 -29.28
CA ILE A 342 17.40 22.96 -30.54
C ILE A 342 17.52 24.02 -31.64
N SER A 343 18.60 23.93 -32.43
CA SER A 343 18.78 24.67 -33.69
C SER A 343 18.42 23.78 -34.89
N ASP A 344 17.93 24.41 -35.96
CA ASP A 344 17.46 23.85 -37.23
C ASP A 344 18.45 22.87 -37.92
N GLN A 345 18.46 21.59 -37.51
CA GLN A 345 19.02 20.50 -38.31
C GLN A 345 17.88 19.74 -38.99
N GLU A 346 18.01 19.48 -40.30
CA GLU A 346 17.07 18.61 -41.02
C GLU A 346 17.13 17.19 -40.45
N PRO A 347 15.98 16.53 -40.21
CA PRO A 347 15.95 15.19 -39.64
C PRO A 347 16.66 14.19 -40.56
N SER A 348 17.52 13.35 -39.96
CA SER A 348 18.27 12.29 -40.64
C SER A 348 17.84 10.90 -40.18
N GLU A 349 18.15 9.88 -40.98
CA GLU A 349 17.95 8.48 -40.60
C GLU A 349 18.89 8.11 -39.44
N GLN A 350 18.36 7.42 -38.43
CA GLN A 350 19.08 7.08 -37.21
C GLN A 350 18.78 5.65 -36.79
N HIS A 351 19.81 4.95 -36.34
CA HIS A 351 19.68 3.59 -35.79
C HIS A 351 20.51 3.55 -34.53
N PHE A 352 19.86 3.37 -33.37
CA PHE A 352 20.53 3.38 -32.08
C PHE A 352 19.86 2.44 -31.08
N THR A 353 20.57 2.14 -30.00
CA THR A 353 20.05 1.33 -28.90
C THR A 353 19.97 2.21 -27.67
N ILE A 354 18.79 2.25 -27.05
CA ILE A 354 18.59 2.77 -25.70
C ILE A 354 19.00 1.65 -24.75
N LEU A 355 19.99 1.88 -23.90
CA LEU A 355 20.50 0.90 -22.96
C LEU A 355 19.64 0.87 -21.69
N TYR A 356 19.77 -0.22 -20.94
CA TYR A 356 19.07 -0.36 -19.67
C TYR A 356 19.52 0.72 -18.67
N GLY A 357 18.57 1.56 -18.23
CA GLY A 357 18.80 2.62 -17.26
C GLY A 357 19.04 3.99 -17.88
N ASP A 358 19.12 4.09 -19.20
CA ASP A 358 19.32 5.36 -19.90
C ASP A 358 18.16 6.33 -19.66
N THR A 359 18.48 7.62 -19.61
CA THR A 359 17.54 8.74 -19.47
C THR A 359 17.72 9.70 -20.65
N GLY A 360 16.74 10.56 -20.91
CA GLY A 360 16.78 11.57 -21.99
C GLY A 360 15.91 11.23 -23.19
N HIS A 361 15.26 10.06 -23.18
CA HIS A 361 14.46 9.54 -24.29
C HIS A 361 12.96 9.77 -24.03
N SER A 362 12.51 11.02 -24.01
CA SER A 362 11.07 11.34 -24.00
C SER A 362 10.47 11.15 -25.40
N PHE A 363 9.15 11.05 -25.52
CA PHE A 363 8.52 11.06 -26.86
C PHE A 363 8.85 12.34 -27.62
N GLU A 364 8.92 13.49 -26.93
CA GLU A 364 9.31 14.76 -27.53
C GLU A 364 10.70 14.72 -28.18
N SER A 365 11.70 14.15 -27.49
CA SER A 365 13.05 14.02 -28.06
C SER A 365 13.13 12.98 -29.17
N LEU A 366 12.31 11.92 -29.09
CA LEU A 366 12.34 10.82 -30.03
C LEU A 366 11.65 11.11 -31.37
N ILE A 367 10.50 11.79 -31.35
CA ILE A 367 9.68 12.02 -32.56
C ILE A 367 9.68 13.47 -33.01
N GLY A 368 9.99 14.41 -32.11
CA GLY A 368 9.88 15.85 -32.36
C GLY A 368 10.55 16.33 -33.65
N PRO A 369 11.83 16.00 -33.89
CA PRO A 369 12.53 16.40 -35.12
C PRO A 369 11.85 15.91 -36.42
N TYR A 370 11.09 14.82 -36.35
CA TYR A 370 10.48 14.15 -37.49
C TYR A 370 9.02 14.59 -37.76
N LEU A 371 8.42 15.36 -36.87
CA LEU A 371 7.03 15.81 -36.98
C LEU A 371 6.85 17.10 -37.81
N LYS A 372 7.93 17.77 -38.23
CA LYS A 372 7.86 19.01 -39.01
C LYS A 372 7.08 18.78 -40.32
N GLY A 373 5.99 19.53 -40.49
CA GLY A 373 5.12 19.43 -41.67
C GLY A 373 4.19 18.20 -41.71
N ALA A 374 4.13 17.41 -40.64
CA ALA A 374 3.22 16.28 -40.55
C ALA A 374 1.76 16.75 -40.37
N THR A 375 0.83 16.05 -41.02
CA THR A 375 -0.63 16.27 -40.84
C THR A 375 -1.33 15.02 -40.29
N GLU A 376 -0.70 13.85 -40.39
CA GLU A 376 -1.25 12.57 -39.94
C GLU A 376 -0.14 11.67 -39.37
N VAL A 377 -0.44 10.99 -38.26
CA VAL A 377 0.45 10.03 -37.59
C VAL A 377 -0.29 8.71 -37.40
N HIS A 378 0.35 7.61 -37.78
CA HIS A 378 -0.18 6.25 -37.66
C HIS A 378 0.69 5.44 -36.70
N VAL A 379 0.10 4.95 -35.62
CA VAL A 379 0.77 4.17 -34.57
C VAL A 379 0.24 2.75 -34.60
N GLU A 380 1.14 1.80 -34.79
CA GLU A 380 0.89 0.38 -34.61
C GLU A 380 1.61 -0.09 -33.36
N ASP A 381 0.85 -0.46 -32.33
CA ASP A 381 1.42 -1.04 -31.11
C ASP A 381 0.44 -2.06 -30.51
N PRO A 382 0.76 -3.37 -30.52
CA PRO A 382 -0.11 -4.41 -30.00
C PRO A 382 -0.32 -4.35 -28.48
N TYR A 383 0.45 -3.55 -27.73
CA TYR A 383 0.44 -3.52 -26.27
C TYR A 383 -0.09 -2.20 -25.70
N ILE A 384 -1.16 -1.62 -26.25
CA ILE A 384 -1.86 -0.49 -25.62
C ILE A 384 -3.06 -1.03 -24.81
N ARG A 385 -2.75 -1.74 -23.72
CA ARG A 385 -3.73 -2.54 -22.96
C ARG A 385 -3.78 -2.18 -21.48
N LEU A 386 -2.62 -1.97 -20.86
CA LEU A 386 -2.52 -1.65 -19.44
C LEU A 386 -2.58 -0.14 -19.22
N THR A 387 -2.98 0.28 -18.02
CA THR A 387 -3.12 1.71 -17.68
C THR A 387 -1.85 2.52 -17.94
N HIS A 388 -0.66 1.97 -17.66
CA HIS A 388 0.60 2.69 -17.95
C HIS A 388 0.91 2.77 -19.45
N GLN A 389 0.47 1.80 -20.25
CA GLN A 389 0.62 1.80 -21.71
C GLN A 389 -0.30 2.84 -22.35
N LEU A 390 -1.54 2.94 -21.85
CA LEU A 390 -2.46 4.02 -22.17
C LEU A 390 -1.87 5.39 -21.81
N GLN A 391 -1.28 5.53 -20.63
CA GLN A 391 -0.61 6.78 -20.23
C GLN A 391 0.59 7.12 -21.13
N ASN A 392 1.37 6.11 -21.56
CA ASN A 392 2.43 6.33 -22.54
C ASN A 392 1.86 6.79 -23.89
N PHE A 393 0.73 6.22 -24.34
CA PHE A 393 0.06 6.67 -25.56
C PHE A 393 -0.52 8.09 -25.44
N VAL A 394 -1.09 8.46 -24.28
CA VAL A 394 -1.53 9.84 -24.00
C VAL A 394 -0.34 10.80 -24.10
N ARG A 395 0.78 10.48 -23.45
CA ARG A 395 2.00 11.32 -23.50
C ARG A 395 2.59 11.41 -24.89
N PHE A 396 2.49 10.34 -25.68
CA PHE A 396 2.82 10.37 -27.10
C PHE A 396 1.91 11.34 -27.87
N CYS A 397 0.60 11.29 -27.65
CA CYS A 397 -0.35 12.22 -28.26
C CYS A 397 -0.04 13.67 -27.85
N GLU A 398 0.22 13.94 -26.56
CA GLU A 398 0.62 15.25 -26.05
C GLU A 398 1.87 15.78 -26.76
N ALA A 399 2.88 14.93 -26.98
CA ALA A 399 4.08 15.30 -27.74
C ALA A 399 3.75 15.65 -29.20
N VAL A 400 2.87 14.88 -29.85
CA VAL A 400 2.41 15.17 -31.23
C VAL A 400 1.66 16.50 -31.29
N VAL A 401 0.73 16.75 -30.35
CA VAL A 401 -0.04 18.00 -30.26
C VAL A 401 0.87 19.20 -30.06
N LYS A 402 1.86 19.08 -29.17
CA LYS A 402 2.77 20.17 -28.82
C LYS A 402 3.75 20.53 -29.94
N LEU A 403 4.21 19.54 -30.70
CA LEU A 403 5.33 19.69 -31.64
C LEU A 403 4.90 19.76 -33.12
N SER A 404 3.61 19.64 -33.42
CA SER A 404 3.13 19.54 -34.81
C SER A 404 1.74 20.14 -35.01
N ALA A 405 1.34 20.27 -36.29
CA ALA A 405 -0.02 20.66 -36.69
C ALA A 405 -0.84 19.45 -37.16
N VAL A 406 -0.54 18.26 -36.64
CA VAL A 406 -1.22 17.01 -36.99
C VAL A 406 -2.69 17.10 -36.60
N LYS A 407 -3.58 16.72 -37.52
CA LYS A 407 -5.04 16.71 -37.32
C LYS A 407 -5.61 15.31 -37.13
N THR A 408 -4.82 14.29 -37.40
CA THR A 408 -5.29 12.91 -37.36
C THR A 408 -4.23 11.98 -36.79
N ILE A 409 -4.60 11.26 -35.73
CA ILE A 409 -3.81 10.19 -35.15
C ILE A 409 -4.58 8.89 -35.38
N ARG A 410 -3.94 7.88 -35.94
CA ARG A 410 -4.51 6.53 -36.06
C ARG A 410 -3.78 5.59 -35.14
N LEU A 411 -4.52 4.86 -34.31
CA LEU A 411 -3.98 3.82 -33.46
C LEU A 411 -4.50 2.47 -33.95
N VAL A 412 -3.60 1.53 -34.23
CA VAL A 412 -3.92 0.11 -34.39
C VAL A 412 -3.34 -0.64 -33.21
N THR A 413 -4.17 -1.39 -32.49
CA THR A 413 -3.74 -2.19 -31.33
C THR A 413 -4.47 -3.54 -31.27
N SER A 414 -4.07 -4.41 -30.35
CA SER A 414 -4.63 -5.76 -30.19
C SER A 414 -5.01 -6.06 -28.73
N TYR A 415 -5.94 -6.99 -28.53
CA TYR A 415 -6.43 -7.43 -27.21
C TYR A 415 -6.60 -8.95 -27.18
N ASP A 416 -6.36 -9.55 -26.01
CA ASP A 416 -6.41 -11.01 -25.82
C ASP A 416 -7.66 -11.47 -25.04
N ASN A 417 -8.34 -10.56 -24.32
CA ASN A 417 -9.47 -10.88 -23.44
C ASN A 417 -10.64 -9.88 -23.62
N GLN A 418 -11.86 -10.39 -23.65
CA GLN A 418 -13.11 -9.63 -23.87
C GLN A 418 -13.43 -8.64 -22.74
N GLU A 419 -13.12 -8.98 -21.49
CA GLU A 419 -13.40 -8.11 -20.33
C GLU A 419 -12.45 -6.91 -20.26
N GLN A 420 -11.18 -7.11 -20.61
CA GLN A 420 -10.18 -6.02 -20.68
C GLN A 420 -10.49 -5.05 -21.83
N LEU A 421 -11.10 -5.55 -22.91
CA LEU A 421 -11.44 -4.76 -24.08
C LEU A 421 -12.44 -3.64 -23.73
N THR A 422 -13.46 -3.92 -22.92
CA THR A 422 -14.49 -2.93 -22.56
C THR A 422 -13.92 -1.79 -21.72
N GLU A 423 -13.09 -2.08 -20.72
CA GLU A 423 -12.48 -1.05 -19.86
C GLU A 423 -11.49 -0.16 -20.64
N VAL A 424 -10.67 -0.77 -21.49
CA VAL A 424 -9.69 -0.02 -22.29
C VAL A 424 -10.37 0.78 -23.39
N GLN A 425 -11.41 0.23 -24.01
CA GLN A 425 -12.20 0.94 -25.01
C GLN A 425 -12.83 2.20 -24.42
N GLN A 426 -13.42 2.14 -23.22
CA GLN A 426 -13.95 3.34 -22.55
C GLN A 426 -12.88 4.41 -22.33
N LYS A 427 -11.68 4.03 -21.87
CA LYS A 427 -10.56 4.97 -21.68
C LYS A 427 -10.05 5.57 -22.99
N LEU A 428 -10.01 4.78 -24.07
CA LEU A 428 -9.65 5.28 -25.39
C LEU A 428 -10.73 6.20 -25.97
N GLU A 429 -12.02 5.92 -25.73
CA GLU A 429 -13.12 6.81 -26.08
C GLU A 429 -13.02 8.16 -25.36
N GLU A 430 -12.65 8.18 -24.06
CA GLU A 430 -12.35 9.42 -23.34
C GLU A 430 -11.19 10.20 -23.98
N LEU A 431 -10.12 9.51 -24.40
CA LEU A 431 -9.00 10.13 -25.09
C LEU A 431 -9.40 10.66 -26.48
N VAL A 432 -10.26 9.94 -27.21
CA VAL A 432 -10.81 10.40 -28.50
C VAL A 432 -11.56 11.71 -28.31
N GLN A 433 -12.42 11.81 -27.30
CA GLN A 433 -13.16 13.05 -27.01
C GLN A 433 -12.22 14.19 -26.61
N SER A 434 -11.25 13.91 -25.73
CA SER A 434 -10.25 14.90 -25.29
C SER A 434 -9.42 15.47 -26.45
N LEU A 435 -8.97 14.62 -27.39
CA LEU A 435 -8.25 15.07 -28.58
C LEU A 435 -9.17 15.83 -29.56
N LEU A 436 -10.45 15.46 -29.63
CA LEU A 436 -11.42 16.14 -30.49
C LEU A 436 -11.67 17.58 -30.02
N GLU A 437 -11.67 17.84 -28.71
CA GLU A 437 -11.72 19.21 -28.15
C GLU A 437 -10.53 20.08 -28.57
N MET A 438 -9.43 19.46 -29.01
CA MET A 438 -8.24 20.11 -29.55
C MET A 438 -8.18 20.07 -31.09
N ASP A 439 -9.29 19.79 -31.76
CA ASP A 439 -9.41 19.64 -33.23
C ASP A 439 -8.56 18.50 -33.83
N ILE A 440 -8.26 17.46 -33.04
CA ILE A 440 -7.49 16.28 -33.47
C ILE A 440 -8.39 15.04 -33.46
N VAL A 441 -8.48 14.36 -34.59
CA VAL A 441 -9.24 13.12 -34.73
C VAL A 441 -8.34 11.93 -34.37
N LEU A 442 -8.74 11.16 -33.35
CA LEU A 442 -8.13 9.87 -33.02
C LEU A 442 -9.00 8.72 -33.57
N ASP A 443 -8.47 7.96 -34.53
CA ASP A 443 -9.11 6.76 -35.11
C ASP A 443 -8.47 5.50 -34.51
N VAL A 444 -9.23 4.69 -33.78
CA VAL A 444 -8.74 3.48 -33.12
C VAL A 444 -9.27 2.24 -33.83
N LYS A 445 -8.37 1.36 -34.26
CA LYS A 445 -8.68 0.08 -34.92
C LYS A 445 -8.10 -1.09 -34.16
N LEU A 446 -8.86 -2.18 -34.14
CA LEU A 446 -8.44 -3.42 -33.50
C LEU A 446 -7.97 -4.41 -34.55
N ASN A 447 -6.75 -4.92 -34.39
CA ASN A 447 -6.21 -6.00 -35.23
C ASN A 447 -5.60 -7.09 -34.36
N PRO A 448 -6.29 -8.23 -34.14
CA PRO A 448 -5.78 -9.30 -33.27
C PRO A 448 -4.56 -10.05 -33.83
N LYS A 449 -4.21 -9.87 -35.12
CA LYS A 449 -3.11 -10.56 -35.78
C LYS A 449 -1.84 -9.71 -35.97
N MET A 450 -1.78 -8.54 -35.31
CA MET A 450 -0.63 -7.64 -35.45
C MET A 450 0.47 -7.93 -34.42
N HIS A 451 1.71 -7.82 -34.86
CA HIS A 451 2.90 -7.98 -34.02
C HIS A 451 3.91 -6.84 -34.18
N ASP A 452 3.80 -6.08 -35.27
CA ASP A 452 4.74 -5.01 -35.59
C ASP A 452 4.49 -3.78 -34.70
N ARG A 453 5.58 -3.11 -34.33
CA ARG A 453 5.62 -1.91 -33.50
C ARG A 453 6.22 -0.79 -34.34
N GLU A 454 5.37 0.07 -34.90
CA GLU A 454 5.77 1.03 -35.94
C GLU A 454 4.96 2.32 -35.80
N ILE A 455 5.66 3.45 -35.86
CA ILE A 455 5.05 4.79 -35.97
C ILE A 455 5.37 5.31 -37.36
N ARG A 456 4.35 5.59 -38.15
CA ARG A 456 4.47 6.19 -39.48
C ARG A 456 3.95 7.61 -39.47
N ILE A 457 4.70 8.51 -40.06
CA ILE A 457 4.36 9.92 -40.20
C ILE A 457 4.14 10.18 -41.69
N ASN A 458 3.08 10.91 -42.04
CA ASN A 458 2.70 11.10 -43.44
C ASN A 458 3.67 11.93 -44.30
N ASN A 459 4.71 12.52 -43.69
CA ASN A 459 5.83 13.16 -44.38
C ASN A 459 6.93 12.16 -44.81
N GLY A 460 6.68 10.86 -44.63
CA GLY A 460 7.53 9.74 -45.09
C GLY A 460 8.43 9.14 -44.01
N TRP A 461 8.47 9.69 -42.80
CA TRP A 461 9.28 9.14 -41.71
C TRP A 461 8.60 7.95 -41.04
N VAL A 462 9.39 6.92 -40.74
CA VAL A 462 8.98 5.73 -40.01
C VAL A 462 9.93 5.51 -38.84
N ILE A 463 9.36 5.26 -37.66
CA ILE A 463 10.07 5.03 -36.40
C ILE A 463 9.65 3.68 -35.86
N LYS A 464 10.60 2.75 -35.74
CA LYS A 464 10.41 1.43 -35.13
C LYS A 464 11.09 1.39 -33.78
N ILE A 465 10.33 1.05 -32.75
CA ILE A 465 10.84 0.89 -31.39
C ILE A 465 10.64 -0.57 -31.01
N GLY A 466 11.73 -1.26 -30.68
CA GLY A 466 11.72 -2.68 -30.35
C GLY A 466 10.68 -3.06 -29.29
N ARG A 467 10.45 -2.21 -28.29
CA ARG A 467 9.43 -2.39 -27.23
C ARG A 467 8.14 -1.59 -27.43
N GLY A 468 7.98 -0.90 -28.56
CA GLY A 468 6.83 -0.03 -28.81
C GLY A 468 6.89 1.22 -27.94
N LEU A 469 5.73 1.72 -27.50
CA LEU A 469 5.65 2.87 -26.59
C LEU A 469 5.93 2.51 -25.11
N ASP A 470 6.10 1.23 -24.78
CA ASP A 470 6.30 0.72 -23.41
C ASP A 470 7.77 0.36 -23.10
N PHE A 471 8.68 1.32 -23.34
CA PHE A 471 10.11 1.16 -23.09
C PHE A 471 10.61 1.88 -21.84
N TYR A 472 9.74 2.44 -21.00
CA TYR A 472 10.16 3.08 -19.75
C TYR A 472 10.21 2.09 -18.58
N GLN A 473 11.20 2.25 -17.70
CA GLN A 473 11.21 1.52 -16.44
C GLN A 473 10.08 2.03 -15.54
N LYS A 474 9.54 1.11 -14.73
CA LYS A 474 8.65 1.46 -13.64
C LYS A 474 9.43 2.32 -12.64
N PRO A 475 8.93 3.52 -12.27
CA PRO A 475 9.61 4.33 -11.28
C PRO A 475 9.54 3.62 -9.93
N THR A 476 10.57 3.77 -9.11
CA THR A 476 10.68 3.16 -7.78
C THR A 476 9.57 3.69 -6.85
N ASN A 477 9.18 4.95 -7.05
CA ASN A 477 8.02 5.58 -6.42
C ASN A 477 7.52 6.77 -7.28
N TRP A 478 6.29 7.27 -7.04
CA TRP A 478 5.68 8.36 -7.82
C TRP A 478 6.23 9.77 -7.49
N PHE A 479 7.16 9.90 -6.54
CA PHE A 479 7.87 11.14 -6.21
C PHE A 479 9.34 11.11 -6.66
N GLU A 480 9.74 10.06 -7.40
CA GLU A 480 11.05 9.97 -8.01
C GLU A 480 11.14 10.96 -9.19
N ILE A 481 12.30 11.59 -9.33
CA ILE A 481 12.61 12.40 -10.51
C ILE A 481 12.53 11.47 -11.74
N GLY A 482 11.74 11.88 -12.74
CA GLY A 482 11.41 11.03 -13.88
C GLY A 482 9.97 10.50 -13.89
N VAL A 483 9.17 10.71 -12.85
CA VAL A 483 7.79 10.23 -12.80
C VAL A 483 6.87 10.94 -13.82
N ASN A 484 6.91 12.27 -13.79
CA ASN A 484 6.11 13.12 -14.67
C ASN A 484 6.86 13.45 -15.95
N ASP A 485 8.12 13.85 -15.82
CA ASP A 485 9.00 14.15 -16.95
C ASP A 485 9.71 12.87 -17.42
N LEU A 486 9.29 12.34 -18.58
CA LEU A 486 9.88 11.15 -19.18
C LEU A 486 11.33 11.35 -19.67
N SER A 487 11.79 12.59 -19.85
CA SER A 487 13.20 12.84 -20.17
C SER A 487 14.12 12.45 -19.01
N LEU A 488 13.62 12.41 -17.78
CA LEU A 488 14.37 12.00 -16.59
C LEU A 488 14.09 10.55 -16.20
N ARG A 489 13.24 9.83 -16.96
CA ARG A 489 12.87 8.45 -16.67
C ARG A 489 13.89 7.47 -17.23
N LYS A 490 14.31 6.53 -16.39
CA LYS A 490 15.13 5.38 -16.81
C LYS A 490 14.37 4.50 -17.82
N CYS A 491 15.05 4.08 -18.87
CA CYS A 491 14.47 3.27 -19.95
C CYS A 491 14.86 1.78 -19.82
N LEU A 492 13.99 0.91 -20.30
CA LEU A 492 14.30 -0.49 -20.59
C LEU A 492 15.11 -0.54 -21.89
N GLU A 493 15.97 -1.55 -22.01
CA GLU A 493 16.78 -1.72 -23.22
C GLU A 493 15.88 -1.94 -24.45
N THR A 494 16.05 -1.12 -25.49
CA THR A 494 15.32 -1.23 -26.76
C THR A 494 16.12 -0.67 -27.92
N LYS A 495 15.92 -1.24 -29.12
CA LYS A 495 16.44 -0.67 -30.36
C LYS A 495 15.44 0.33 -30.93
N VAL A 496 15.96 1.39 -31.53
CA VAL A 496 15.19 2.40 -32.25
C VAL A 496 15.78 2.55 -33.64
N ASP A 497 14.93 2.33 -34.65
CA ASP A 497 15.28 2.48 -36.06
C ASP A 497 14.37 3.55 -36.67
N ILE A 498 14.96 4.64 -37.17
CA ILE A 498 14.29 5.77 -37.79
C ILE A 498 14.79 5.89 -39.22
N TYR A 499 13.88 5.75 -40.18
CA TYR A 499 14.20 5.79 -41.59
C TYR A 499 13.10 6.47 -42.39
N LYS A 500 13.42 6.91 -43.61
CA LYS A 500 12.43 7.47 -44.51
C LYS A 500 11.91 6.37 -45.43
N ALA A 501 10.62 6.06 -45.34
CA ALA A 501 9.99 5.15 -46.29
C ALA A 501 10.06 5.78 -47.69
N LYS A 502 10.56 5.00 -48.65
CA LYS A 502 10.70 5.41 -50.06
C LYS A 502 9.37 5.48 -50.78
#